data_AF-A0A132GQQ0-F1
#
_entry.id   AF-A0A132GQQ0-F1
#
_cell.length_a   1.000
_cell.length_b   1.000
_cell.length_c   1.000
_cell.angle_alpha   90.00
_cell.angle_beta   90.00
_cell.angle_gamma   90.00
#
_symmetry.space_group_name_H-M   'P 1'
#
loop_
_entity.id
_entity.type
_entity.pdbx_description
1 polymer ?
#
loop_
_entity_poly.entity_id
_entity_poly.type
_entity_poly.pdbx_seq_one_letter_code
_entity_poly.pdbx_strand_id
1 'polypeptide(L)'
;MDKKSTKGMKPKQRLRSTSFRELNLQLVSKLSYRDTTDVLNRALHREERESVKTSTLEDWVESFGKSLSEGYTSKAEEILESYHIDKQSGIISEGVSLPPSVLNPELPAVIGEKRARSLITEYNRGRDRMAKLKYDDLISGIEDGTQKCCYISVDDIGVRFQKPGRKGGCKKNRSFIENTVIHIQTEGKQYTLTAIGMDKAFKLLVAFLLENRLMEDYRLIFFSDGASCIRDNIGKYFGFRQHTIILDWLHLEKKCNEFLSMGIKGSKDEKQQIKKKLASILWTGRHQNAINYLESLKKSQVRNSVKIEELKDYIRRKSPNLTCYALRHELNLRISSNRVEKANDLVVATRQKHNGMSWSRKGSGALAVVTATMINGELKEWMTQNKISYRMVA
;
A
#
# COMPACT_ATOMS: atom_id res chain seq x y z
N MET A 1 -12.06 -41.61 56.15
CA MET A 1 -12.02 -42.25 54.81
C MET A 1 -12.37 -41.19 53.78
N ASP A 2 -11.35 -40.73 53.06
CA ASP A 2 -11.44 -39.67 52.06
C ASP A 2 -12.26 -40.07 50.84
N LYS A 3 -13.32 -39.32 50.53
CA LYS A 3 -13.89 -39.26 49.19
C LYS A 3 -12.99 -38.37 48.34
N LYS A 4 -11.99 -38.97 47.68
CA LYS A 4 -11.24 -38.33 46.59
C LYS A 4 -12.23 -37.96 45.48
N SER A 5 -12.56 -36.68 45.37
CA SER A 5 -13.17 -36.15 44.16
C SER A 5 -12.15 -36.27 43.03
N THR A 6 -12.52 -37.02 42.00
CA THR A 6 -11.78 -37.06 40.74
C THR A 6 -11.79 -35.67 40.14
N LYS A 7 -10.66 -34.97 40.24
CA LYS A 7 -10.38 -33.74 39.47
C LYS A 7 -10.46 -34.11 37.99
N GLY A 8 -11.62 -33.91 37.37
CA GLY A 8 -11.77 -34.00 35.93
C GLY A 8 -10.74 -33.09 35.27
N MET A 9 -9.89 -33.66 34.41
CA MET A 9 -8.96 -32.89 33.59
C MET A 9 -9.78 -31.90 32.76
N LYS A 10 -9.80 -30.62 33.15
CA LYS A 10 -10.29 -29.56 32.27
C LYS A 10 -9.40 -29.59 31.02
N PRO A 11 -9.95 -29.74 29.80
CA PRO A 11 -9.13 -29.71 28.60
C PRO A 11 -8.36 -28.39 28.55
N LYS A 12 -7.05 -28.45 28.30
CA LYS A 12 -6.17 -27.27 28.22
C LYS A 12 -6.60 -26.28 27.13
N GLN A 13 -7.39 -26.73 26.15
CA GLN A 13 -8.06 -25.90 25.16
C GLN A 13 -9.57 -25.92 25.40
N ARG A 14 -10.14 -24.73 25.68
CA ARG A 14 -11.59 -24.52 25.56
C ARG A 14 -11.91 -24.47 24.06
N LEU A 15 -12.72 -25.40 23.57
CA LEU A 15 -13.33 -25.30 22.23
C LEU A 15 -14.13 -24.00 22.17
N ARG A 16 -13.67 -23.07 21.33
CA ARG A 16 -14.37 -21.81 21.05
C ARG A 16 -15.15 -22.01 19.77
N SER A 17 -16.44 -21.71 19.78
CA SER A 17 -17.24 -21.72 18.55
C SER A 17 -16.63 -20.77 17.52
N THR A 18 -16.83 -21.06 16.23
CA THR A 18 -16.33 -20.22 15.13
C THR A 18 -16.83 -18.79 15.27
N SER A 19 -18.11 -18.60 15.59
CA SER A 19 -18.71 -17.28 15.83
C SER A 19 -18.05 -16.52 16.98
N PHE A 20 -17.67 -17.23 18.06
CA PHE A 20 -16.95 -16.60 19.17
C PHE A 20 -15.53 -16.15 18.76
N ARG A 21 -14.84 -16.97 17.96
CA ARG A 21 -13.52 -16.61 17.42
C ARG A 21 -13.63 -15.40 16.48
N GLU A 22 -14.63 -15.39 15.61
CA GLU A 22 -14.89 -14.30 14.69
C GLU A 22 -15.18 -12.99 15.41
N LEU A 23 -16.08 -13.00 16.39
CA LEU A 23 -16.40 -11.83 17.21
C LEU A 23 -15.14 -11.26 17.88
N ASN A 24 -14.30 -12.12 18.47
CA ASN A 24 -13.06 -11.67 19.10
C ASN A 24 -12.14 -10.96 18.11
N LEU A 25 -11.97 -11.52 16.91
CA LEU A 25 -11.11 -10.94 15.87
C LEU A 25 -11.69 -9.61 15.36
N GLN A 26 -12.99 -9.53 15.14
CA GLN A 26 -13.65 -8.28 14.76
C GLN A 26 -13.45 -7.21 15.83
N LEU A 27 -13.64 -7.52 17.11
CA LEU A 27 -13.43 -6.59 18.20
C LEU A 27 -11.96 -6.13 18.29
N VAL A 28 -10.98 -7.04 18.26
CA VAL A 28 -9.55 -6.65 18.37
C VAL A 28 -9.05 -5.83 17.17
N SER A 29 -9.71 -5.93 16.01
CA SER A 29 -9.41 -5.10 14.84
C SER A 29 -9.81 -3.63 15.05
N LYS A 30 -10.77 -3.36 15.94
CA LYS A 30 -11.31 -2.01 16.20
C LYS A 30 -10.93 -1.45 17.57
N LEU A 31 -10.77 -2.31 18.57
CA LEU A 31 -10.58 -1.95 19.97
C LEU A 31 -9.22 -2.42 20.49
N SER A 32 -8.75 -1.81 21.58
CA SER A 32 -7.56 -2.30 22.26
C SER A 32 -7.80 -3.72 22.82
N TYR A 33 -6.73 -4.49 23.08
CA TYR A 33 -6.89 -5.81 23.68
C TYR A 33 -7.55 -5.72 25.06
N ARG A 34 -7.26 -4.66 25.82
CA ARG A 34 -7.88 -4.40 27.14
C ARG A 34 -9.37 -4.15 27.00
N ASP A 35 -9.75 -3.19 26.14
CA ASP A 35 -11.17 -2.86 25.92
C ASP A 35 -11.93 -4.07 25.37
N THR A 36 -11.30 -4.85 24.49
CA THR A 36 -11.89 -6.08 23.98
C THR A 36 -12.12 -7.08 25.12
N THR A 37 -11.14 -7.31 25.99
CA THR A 37 -11.35 -8.20 27.14
C THR A 37 -12.40 -7.68 28.10
N ASP A 38 -12.49 -6.36 28.31
CA ASP A 38 -13.51 -5.76 29.17
C ASP A 38 -14.91 -5.96 28.58
N VAL A 39 -15.09 -5.73 27.28
CA VAL A 39 -16.35 -6.01 26.55
C VAL A 39 -16.71 -7.49 26.66
N LEU A 40 -15.77 -8.39 26.41
CA LEU A 40 -16.02 -9.84 26.47
C LEU A 40 -16.37 -10.31 27.88
N ASN A 41 -15.68 -9.83 28.90
CA ASN A 41 -15.93 -10.23 30.28
C ASN A 41 -17.29 -9.71 30.77
N ARG A 42 -17.69 -8.49 30.39
CA ARG A 42 -19.02 -7.96 30.66
C ARG A 42 -20.12 -8.74 29.95
N ALA A 43 -19.98 -8.97 28.64
CA ALA A 43 -20.98 -9.66 27.84
C ALA A 43 -21.16 -11.13 28.23
N LEU A 44 -20.11 -11.77 28.76
CA LEU A 44 -20.14 -13.17 29.19
C LEU A 44 -20.32 -13.35 30.70
N HIS A 45 -20.54 -12.26 31.45
CA HIS A 45 -20.62 -12.27 32.91
C HIS A 45 -19.47 -13.02 33.60
N ARG A 46 -18.23 -12.80 33.14
CA ARG A 46 -17.03 -13.45 33.67
C ARG A 46 -16.27 -12.54 34.60
N GLU A 47 -16.14 -12.94 35.85
CA GLU A 47 -15.47 -12.17 36.90
C GLU A 47 -14.24 -12.91 37.45
N GLU A 48 -13.36 -12.14 38.10
CA GLU A 48 -12.18 -12.61 38.83
C GLU A 48 -11.37 -13.71 38.09
N ARG A 49 -11.39 -14.94 38.62
CA ARG A 49 -10.60 -16.09 38.14
C ARG A 49 -11.11 -16.64 36.81
N GLU A 50 -12.33 -16.32 36.42
CA GLU A 50 -12.96 -16.79 35.18
C GLU A 50 -12.82 -15.79 34.02
N SER A 51 -12.30 -14.60 34.31
CA SER A 51 -12.06 -13.54 33.32
C SER A 51 -11.17 -14.00 32.16
N VAL A 52 -11.52 -13.56 30.96
CA VAL A 52 -10.63 -13.59 29.80
C VAL A 52 -9.53 -12.59 30.05
N LYS A 53 -8.30 -13.10 30.22
CA LYS A 53 -7.12 -12.27 30.42
C LYS A 53 -6.68 -11.63 29.11
N THR A 54 -6.24 -10.37 29.17
CA THR A 54 -5.71 -9.64 28.01
C THR A 54 -4.56 -10.36 27.34
N SER A 55 -3.61 -10.91 28.12
CA SER A 55 -2.49 -11.70 27.57
C SER A 55 -2.95 -12.94 26.82
N THR A 56 -3.97 -13.64 27.32
CA THR A 56 -4.53 -14.82 26.64
C THR A 56 -5.22 -14.46 25.33
N LEU A 57 -5.85 -13.28 25.25
CA LEU A 57 -6.42 -12.79 23.99
C LEU A 57 -5.31 -12.39 23.01
N GLU A 58 -4.30 -11.66 23.48
CA GLU A 58 -3.13 -11.25 22.70
C GLU A 58 -2.40 -12.46 22.11
N ASP A 59 -1.96 -13.41 22.94
CA ASP A 59 -1.26 -14.63 22.52
C ASP A 59 -2.05 -15.40 21.46
N TRP A 60 -3.37 -15.47 21.63
CA TRP A 60 -4.25 -16.15 20.69
C TRP A 60 -4.34 -15.41 19.34
N VAL A 61 -4.51 -14.09 19.34
CA VAL A 61 -4.54 -13.28 18.11
C VAL A 61 -3.18 -13.34 17.40
N GLU A 62 -2.07 -13.25 18.14
CA GLU A 62 -0.73 -13.39 17.59
C GLU A 62 -0.54 -14.77 16.94
N SER A 63 -0.93 -15.85 17.63
CA SER A 63 -0.84 -17.21 17.08
C SER A 63 -1.74 -17.41 15.86
N PHE A 64 -2.95 -16.86 15.88
CA PHE A 64 -3.90 -16.97 14.77
C PHE A 64 -3.42 -16.18 13.55
N GLY A 65 -2.98 -14.92 13.74
CA GLY A 65 -2.42 -14.11 12.67
C GLY A 65 -1.11 -14.69 12.12
N LYS A 66 -0.27 -15.30 12.96
CA LYS A 66 0.91 -16.05 12.50
C LYS A 66 0.50 -17.18 11.55
N SER A 67 -0.47 -18.01 11.95
CA SER A 67 -0.98 -19.12 11.16
C SER A 67 -1.60 -18.64 9.83
N LEU A 68 -2.34 -17.53 9.83
CA LEU A 68 -2.83 -16.87 8.60
C LEU A 68 -1.68 -16.44 7.68
N SER A 69 -0.68 -15.75 8.22
CA SER A 69 0.48 -15.31 7.46
C SER A 69 1.25 -16.49 6.87
N GLU A 70 1.38 -17.60 7.60
CA GLU A 70 1.94 -18.86 7.10
C GLU A 70 1.07 -19.43 5.97
N GLY A 71 -0.27 -19.47 6.14
CA GLY A 71 -1.20 -19.91 5.10
C GLY A 71 -1.10 -19.13 3.79
N TYR A 72 -1.07 -17.79 3.85
CA TYR A 72 -0.82 -16.97 2.65
C TYR A 72 0.55 -17.26 2.03
N THR A 73 1.57 -17.50 2.85
CA THR A 73 2.92 -17.81 2.36
C THR A 73 2.92 -19.16 1.65
N SER A 74 2.36 -20.19 2.26
CA SER A 74 2.26 -21.53 1.66
C SER A 74 1.45 -21.51 0.36
N LYS A 75 0.28 -20.86 0.34
CA LYS A 75 -0.52 -20.71 -0.88
C LYS A 75 0.26 -19.99 -1.99
N ALA A 76 0.98 -18.93 -1.66
CA ALA A 76 1.82 -18.24 -2.63
C ALA A 76 2.97 -19.12 -3.14
N GLU A 77 3.61 -19.89 -2.26
CA GLU A 77 4.68 -20.81 -2.63
C GLU A 77 4.18 -21.93 -3.55
N GLU A 78 3.02 -22.53 -3.27
CA GLU A 78 2.37 -23.52 -4.14
C GLU A 78 2.10 -22.96 -5.55
N ILE A 79 1.59 -21.72 -5.62
CA ILE A 79 1.35 -21.05 -6.90
C ILE A 79 2.67 -20.84 -7.65
N LEU A 80 3.69 -20.29 -6.99
CA LEU A 80 4.99 -20.04 -7.62
C LEU A 80 5.62 -21.34 -8.14
N GLU A 81 5.57 -22.43 -7.37
CA GLU A 81 6.06 -23.74 -7.81
C GLU A 81 5.30 -24.27 -9.04
N SER A 82 3.98 -24.06 -9.11
CA SER A 82 3.18 -24.48 -10.27
C SER A 82 3.55 -23.75 -11.57
N TYR A 83 4.18 -22.58 -11.46
CA TYR A 83 4.73 -21.80 -12.57
C TYR A 83 6.25 -21.97 -12.73
N HIS A 84 6.87 -22.93 -12.02
CA HIS A 84 8.31 -23.16 -12.02
C HIS A 84 9.15 -21.94 -11.60
N ILE A 85 8.59 -21.09 -10.73
CA ILE A 85 9.27 -19.94 -10.13
C ILE A 85 9.84 -20.35 -8.77
N ASP A 86 11.02 -19.84 -8.40
CA ASP A 86 11.59 -20.09 -7.07
C ASP A 86 10.65 -19.60 -5.97
N LYS A 87 10.12 -20.55 -5.18
CA LYS A 87 9.17 -20.27 -4.09
C LYS A 87 9.76 -19.43 -2.95
N GLN A 88 11.08 -19.44 -2.78
CA GLN A 88 11.72 -18.69 -1.69
C GLN A 88 11.78 -17.20 -2.02
N SER A 89 12.25 -16.86 -3.22
CA SER A 89 12.38 -15.48 -3.68
C SER A 89 11.09 -14.91 -4.28
N GLY A 90 10.33 -15.69 -5.04
CA GLY A 90 9.23 -15.20 -5.87
C GLY A 90 9.67 -14.33 -7.05
N ILE A 91 10.97 -14.34 -7.38
CA ILE A 91 11.53 -13.58 -8.50
C ILE A 91 11.45 -14.43 -9.77
N ILE A 92 10.94 -13.84 -10.84
CA ILE A 92 10.90 -14.49 -12.16
C ILE A 92 12.27 -14.27 -12.83
N SER A 93 13.11 -15.30 -12.80
CA SER A 93 14.43 -15.28 -13.44
C SER A 93 14.33 -15.44 -14.96
N GLU A 94 15.38 -15.00 -15.66
CA GLU A 94 15.53 -15.28 -17.09
C GLU A 94 15.52 -16.81 -17.34
N GLY A 95 14.72 -17.25 -18.31
CA GLY A 95 14.59 -18.67 -18.67
C GLY A 95 13.41 -19.42 -18.02
N VAL A 96 12.67 -18.81 -17.09
CA VAL A 96 11.41 -19.39 -16.62
C VAL A 96 10.39 -19.39 -17.78
N SER A 97 9.86 -20.58 -18.10
CA SER A 97 8.85 -20.73 -19.15
C SER A 97 7.48 -20.28 -18.62
N LEU A 98 7.14 -19.02 -18.89
CA LEU A 98 5.81 -18.45 -18.64
C LEU A 98 5.07 -18.26 -19.97
N PRO A 99 3.72 -18.20 -19.95
CA PRO A 99 2.94 -17.89 -21.16
C PRO A 99 3.43 -16.61 -21.84
N PRO A 100 3.41 -16.54 -23.20
CA PRO A 100 3.77 -15.31 -23.91
C PRO A 100 2.98 -14.09 -23.47
N SER A 101 1.70 -14.27 -23.10
CA SER A 101 0.83 -13.21 -22.56
C SER A 101 1.31 -12.62 -21.22
N VAL A 102 2.24 -13.28 -20.52
CA VAL A 102 2.87 -12.78 -19.27
C VAL A 102 4.19 -12.08 -19.57
N LEU A 103 5.04 -12.69 -20.42
CA LEU A 103 6.37 -12.16 -20.75
C LEU A 103 6.28 -10.96 -21.71
N ASN A 104 5.48 -11.10 -22.76
CA ASN A 104 5.24 -10.13 -23.83
C ASN A 104 3.73 -9.89 -23.99
N PRO A 105 3.09 -9.24 -23.00
CA PRO A 105 1.64 -9.08 -22.97
C PRO A 105 1.12 -8.26 -24.15
N GLU A 106 0.00 -8.70 -24.75
CA GLU A 106 -0.75 -7.90 -25.72
C GLU A 106 -1.55 -6.82 -24.98
N LEU A 107 -0.88 -5.71 -24.68
CA LEU A 107 -1.45 -4.69 -23.82
C LEU A 107 -2.67 -3.99 -24.43
N PRO A 108 -3.66 -3.59 -23.60
CA PRO A 108 -4.79 -2.79 -24.04
C PRO A 108 -4.36 -1.49 -24.71
N ALA A 109 -5.21 -1.02 -25.62
CA ALA A 109 -5.01 0.20 -26.37
C ALA A 109 -4.72 1.39 -25.45
N VAL A 110 -3.82 2.24 -25.92
CA VAL A 110 -3.59 3.58 -25.37
C VAL A 110 -4.53 4.57 -26.04
N ILE A 111 -4.69 5.74 -25.44
CA ILE A 111 -5.53 6.78 -26.02
C ILE A 111 -5.11 7.12 -27.45
N GLY A 112 -6.05 6.99 -28.39
CA GLY A 112 -5.80 7.33 -29.78
C GLY A 112 -5.45 8.81 -29.97
N GLU A 113 -4.48 9.10 -30.85
CA GLU A 113 -3.94 10.45 -31.08
C GLU A 113 -5.03 11.49 -31.34
N LYS A 114 -6.03 11.16 -32.19
CA LYS A 114 -7.15 12.06 -32.50
C LYS A 114 -7.93 12.46 -31.25
N ARG A 115 -8.24 11.50 -30.38
CA ARG A 115 -8.96 11.73 -29.13
C ARG A 115 -8.11 12.53 -28.15
N ALA A 116 -6.83 12.17 -27.99
CA ALA A 116 -5.90 12.91 -27.16
C ALA A 116 -5.76 14.37 -27.59
N ARG A 117 -5.59 14.64 -28.90
CA ARG A 117 -5.50 16.00 -29.45
C ARG A 117 -6.78 16.81 -29.23
N SER A 118 -7.95 16.19 -29.32
CA SER A 118 -9.22 16.84 -29.01
C SER A 118 -9.26 17.29 -27.55
N LEU A 119 -8.97 16.40 -26.61
CA LEU A 119 -8.94 16.71 -25.17
C LEU A 119 -7.88 17.77 -24.83
N ILE A 120 -6.70 17.69 -25.45
CA ILE A 120 -5.64 18.71 -25.31
C ILE A 120 -6.13 20.09 -25.76
N THR A 121 -6.85 20.15 -26.89
CA THR A 121 -7.36 21.41 -27.44
C THR A 121 -8.37 22.05 -26.48
N GLU A 122 -9.29 21.24 -25.96
CA GLU A 122 -10.28 21.68 -24.98
C GLU A 122 -9.62 22.13 -23.68
N TYR A 123 -8.73 21.30 -23.12
CA TYR A 123 -8.02 21.62 -21.88
C TYR A 123 -7.19 22.90 -22.00
N ASN A 124 -6.55 23.14 -23.15
CA ASN A 124 -5.68 24.30 -23.38
C ASN A 124 -6.41 25.63 -23.55
N ARG A 125 -7.74 25.61 -23.73
CA ARG A 125 -8.55 26.82 -23.96
C ARG A 125 -8.42 27.77 -22.76
N GLY A 126 -8.00 29.00 -23.01
CA GLY A 126 -7.87 30.04 -21.97
C GLY A 126 -6.74 29.84 -20.95
N ARG A 127 -5.88 28.81 -21.10
CA ARG A 127 -4.78 28.53 -20.16
C ARG A 127 -3.47 29.20 -20.55
N ASP A 128 -2.65 29.48 -19.55
CA ASP A 128 -1.30 30.01 -19.73
C ASP A 128 -0.36 29.03 -20.45
N ARG A 129 0.58 29.56 -21.25
CA ARG A 129 1.54 28.79 -22.07
C ARG A 129 2.28 27.69 -21.29
N MET A 130 2.72 27.96 -20.06
CA MET A 130 3.48 26.97 -19.27
C MET A 130 2.61 25.83 -18.74
N ALA A 131 1.31 26.06 -18.61
CA ALA A 131 0.30 25.11 -18.13
C ALA A 131 -0.54 24.48 -19.27
N LYS A 132 -0.16 24.71 -20.53
CA LYS A 132 -0.75 24.04 -21.68
C LYS A 132 -0.14 22.65 -21.86
N LEU A 133 -1.03 21.68 -22.13
CA LEU A 133 -0.70 20.36 -22.62
C LEU A 133 -0.06 20.43 -24.00
N LYS A 134 0.89 19.54 -24.24
CA LYS A 134 1.47 19.27 -25.56
C LYS A 134 1.34 17.77 -25.78
N TYR A 135 0.94 17.36 -26.99
CA TYR A 135 0.99 15.95 -27.34
C TYR A 135 2.45 15.50 -27.41
N ASP A 136 2.79 14.50 -26.60
CA ASP A 136 4.11 13.91 -26.44
C ASP A 136 3.99 12.46 -25.96
N ASP A 137 5.12 11.80 -25.74
CA ASP A 137 5.20 10.39 -25.35
C ASP A 137 4.49 10.11 -24.01
N LEU A 138 4.42 11.09 -23.11
CA LEU A 138 3.71 10.95 -21.83
C LEU A 138 2.21 10.82 -22.04
N ILE A 139 1.67 11.46 -23.07
CA ILE A 139 0.24 11.42 -23.40
C ILE A 139 -0.08 10.18 -24.24
N SER A 140 0.76 9.83 -25.21
CA SER A 140 0.52 8.66 -26.07
C SER A 140 0.61 7.32 -25.31
N GLY A 141 1.20 7.29 -24.12
CA GLY A 141 1.28 6.09 -23.27
C GLY A 141 0.11 5.88 -22.31
N ILE A 142 -0.85 6.82 -22.22
CA ILE A 142 -1.98 6.74 -21.28
C ILE A 142 -2.99 5.69 -21.76
N GLU A 143 -3.47 4.86 -20.82
CA GLU A 143 -4.45 3.82 -21.10
C GLU A 143 -5.78 4.38 -21.63
N ASP A 144 -6.38 3.71 -22.62
CA ASP A 144 -7.73 4.04 -23.10
C ASP A 144 -8.80 3.36 -22.23
N GLY A 145 -9.06 3.95 -21.07
CA GLY A 145 -9.97 3.40 -20.07
C GLY A 145 -9.29 2.39 -19.13
N THR A 146 -10.10 1.68 -18.35
CA THR A 146 -9.62 0.84 -17.23
C THR A 146 -9.66 -0.67 -17.52
N GLN A 147 -10.17 -1.07 -18.68
CA GLN A 147 -10.27 -2.48 -19.08
C GLN A 147 -8.88 -3.10 -19.16
N LYS A 148 -8.73 -4.32 -18.62
CA LYS A 148 -7.43 -5.02 -18.57
C LYS A 148 -6.28 -4.16 -17.98
N CYS A 149 -6.60 -3.19 -17.12
CA CYS A 149 -5.61 -2.46 -16.32
C CYS A 149 -5.62 -2.99 -14.89
N CYS A 150 -4.43 -3.34 -14.38
CA CYS A 150 -4.23 -3.73 -12.98
C CYS A 150 -3.49 -2.59 -12.27
N TYR A 151 -4.23 -1.85 -11.46
CA TYR A 151 -3.71 -0.75 -10.67
C TYR A 151 -3.21 -1.27 -9.32
N ILE A 152 -1.91 -1.11 -9.07
CA ILE A 152 -1.24 -1.59 -7.88
C ILE A 152 -0.72 -0.40 -7.10
N SER A 153 -0.95 -0.35 -5.80
CA SER A 153 -0.44 0.72 -4.94
C SER A 153 0.27 0.12 -3.76
N VAL A 154 1.50 0.57 -3.52
CA VAL A 154 2.41 0.01 -2.52
C VAL A 154 2.82 1.11 -1.58
N ASP A 155 2.77 0.83 -0.28
CA ASP A 155 3.27 1.73 0.75
C ASP A 155 3.74 0.95 1.98
N ASP A 156 4.71 1.51 2.70
CA ASP A 156 5.29 0.94 3.92
C ASP A 156 4.87 1.77 5.12
N ILE A 157 4.12 1.15 6.03
CA ILE A 157 3.66 1.80 7.26
C ILE A 157 4.49 1.35 8.47
N GLY A 158 5.24 2.31 9.03
CA GLY A 158 6.01 2.15 10.26
C GLY A 158 5.16 2.30 11.53
N VAL A 159 5.16 1.27 12.38
CA VAL A 159 4.60 1.33 13.75
C VAL A 159 5.71 1.28 14.79
N ARG A 160 5.52 1.95 15.93
CA ARG A 160 6.56 2.07 16.95
C ARG A 160 6.95 0.70 17.50
N PHE A 161 8.24 0.37 17.48
CA PHE A 161 8.74 -0.91 17.98
C PHE A 161 8.73 -0.98 19.52
N GLN A 162 8.21 -2.08 20.07
CA GLN A 162 8.26 -2.38 21.50
C GLN A 162 9.64 -2.92 21.88
N LYS A 163 10.32 -2.24 22.80
CA LYS A 163 11.61 -2.70 23.30
C LYS A 163 11.45 -4.00 24.11
N PRO A 164 12.35 -4.99 23.94
CA PRO A 164 12.29 -6.26 24.67
C PRO A 164 12.45 -6.14 26.20
N GLY A 165 12.96 -5.02 26.73
CA GLY A 165 13.11 -4.79 28.16
C GLY A 165 13.39 -3.33 28.52
N ARG A 166 13.18 -2.97 29.80
CA ARG A 166 13.41 -1.61 30.36
C ARG A 166 14.80 -1.39 30.98
N LYS A 167 15.69 -2.40 31.03
CA LYS A 167 17.02 -2.27 31.64
C LYS A 167 18.13 -2.76 30.70
N GLY A 168 19.24 -2.04 30.72
CA GLY A 168 20.48 -2.35 29.99
C GLY A 168 20.55 -1.67 28.63
N GLY A 169 21.66 -0.97 28.36
CA GLY A 169 21.92 -0.23 27.13
C GLY A 169 21.80 -1.08 25.87
N CYS A 170 20.57 -1.30 25.40
CA CYS A 170 20.31 -1.98 24.14
C CYS A 170 20.54 -0.95 23.03
N LYS A 171 21.54 -1.19 22.18
CA LYS A 171 21.83 -0.38 20.98
C LYS A 171 20.51 -0.13 20.22
N LYS A 172 20.29 1.12 19.81
CA LYS A 172 19.08 1.61 19.10
C LYS A 172 18.90 0.89 17.75
N ASN A 173 18.51 -0.38 17.73
CA ASN A 173 18.59 -1.16 16.50
C ASN A 173 17.29 -1.27 15.69
N ARG A 174 16.15 -0.72 16.14
CA ARG A 174 14.95 -0.45 15.30
C ARG A 174 13.99 0.49 16.03
N SER A 175 13.66 1.63 15.42
CA SER A 175 12.64 2.56 15.93
C SER A 175 11.22 2.13 15.52
N PHE A 176 11.09 1.43 14.40
CA PHE A 176 9.82 1.05 13.80
C PHE A 176 9.80 -0.41 13.31
N ILE A 177 8.61 -0.99 13.24
CA ILE A 177 8.28 -2.20 12.48
C ILE A 177 7.54 -1.73 11.23
N GLU A 178 8.02 -2.13 10.07
CA GLU A 178 7.45 -1.77 8.77
C GLU A 178 6.54 -2.90 8.30
N ASN A 179 5.26 -2.57 8.12
CA ASN A 179 4.31 -3.43 7.42
C ASN A 179 4.15 -2.85 6.02
N THR A 180 4.46 -3.66 5.01
CA THR A 180 4.16 -3.33 3.63
C THR A 180 2.70 -3.67 3.37
N VAL A 181 1.96 -2.74 2.79
CA VAL A 181 0.58 -2.96 2.33
C VAL A 181 0.54 -2.73 0.84
N ILE A 182 -0.12 -3.64 0.13
CA ILE A 182 -0.30 -3.56 -1.31
C ILE A 182 -1.79 -3.62 -1.60
N HIS A 183 -2.32 -2.57 -2.22
CA HIS A 183 -3.68 -2.52 -2.73
C HIS A 183 -3.66 -2.81 -4.23
N ILE A 184 -4.51 -3.74 -4.66
CA ILE A 184 -4.64 -4.17 -6.05
C ILE A 184 -6.06 -3.87 -6.48
N GLN A 185 -6.24 -3.30 -7.68
CA GLN A 185 -7.55 -2.94 -8.20
C GLN A 185 -7.62 -3.17 -9.71
N THR A 186 -8.70 -3.82 -10.15
CA THR A 186 -9.04 -3.94 -11.57
C THR A 186 -10.55 -4.10 -11.74
N GLU A 187 -11.14 -3.46 -12.74
CA GLU A 187 -12.54 -3.67 -13.16
C GLU A 187 -13.56 -3.66 -12.01
N GLY A 188 -13.45 -2.66 -11.12
CA GLY A 188 -14.32 -2.50 -9.96
C GLY A 188 -13.99 -3.41 -8.77
N LYS A 189 -13.20 -4.46 -8.97
CA LYS A 189 -12.73 -5.36 -7.92
C LYS A 189 -11.44 -4.86 -7.28
N GLN A 190 -11.19 -5.30 -6.06
CA GLN A 190 -9.99 -5.00 -5.30
C GLN A 190 -9.49 -6.15 -4.44
N TYR A 191 -8.25 -6.05 -3.98
CA TYR A 191 -7.65 -6.95 -3.01
C TYR A 191 -6.55 -6.24 -2.21
N THR A 192 -6.39 -6.60 -0.93
CA THR A 192 -5.36 -6.03 -0.06
C THR A 192 -4.41 -7.11 0.46
N LEU A 193 -3.13 -6.96 0.17
CA LEU A 193 -2.06 -7.79 0.75
C LEU A 193 -1.33 -7.01 1.84
N THR A 194 -0.81 -7.74 2.84
CA THR A 194 0.10 -7.17 3.82
C THR A 194 1.13 -8.19 4.29
N ALA A 195 2.35 -7.72 4.54
CA ALA A 195 3.40 -8.51 5.16
C ALA A 195 4.39 -7.62 5.91
N ILE A 196 5.14 -8.22 6.84
CA ILE A 196 6.27 -7.53 7.47
C ILE A 196 7.47 -7.58 6.52
N GLY A 197 7.72 -6.47 5.85
CA GLY A 197 8.82 -6.28 4.90
C GLY A 197 8.42 -6.49 3.43
N MET A 198 9.03 -5.67 2.57
CA MET A 198 8.69 -5.58 1.15
C MET A 198 8.87 -6.90 0.40
N ASP A 199 9.98 -7.62 0.59
CA ASP A 199 10.23 -8.87 -0.14
C ASP A 199 9.10 -9.88 0.02
N LYS A 200 8.63 -10.06 1.25
CA LYS A 200 7.50 -10.96 1.51
C LYS A 200 6.22 -10.45 0.84
N ALA A 201 5.94 -9.15 0.90
CA ALA A 201 4.74 -8.57 0.28
C ALA A 201 4.77 -8.68 -1.26
N PHE A 202 5.92 -8.43 -1.88
CA PHE A 202 6.08 -8.56 -3.34
C PHE A 202 6.03 -10.02 -3.80
N LYS A 203 6.58 -10.97 -3.02
CA LYS A 203 6.39 -12.40 -3.28
C LYS A 203 4.91 -12.79 -3.30
N LEU A 204 4.13 -12.32 -2.32
CA LEU A 204 2.68 -12.51 -2.30
C LEU A 204 2.02 -11.82 -3.51
N LEU A 205 2.45 -10.62 -3.89
CA LEU A 205 1.91 -9.91 -5.04
C LEU A 205 2.11 -10.71 -6.34
N VAL A 206 3.30 -11.25 -6.59
CA VAL A 206 3.57 -12.06 -7.79
C VAL A 206 2.63 -13.27 -7.85
N ALA A 207 2.55 -14.05 -6.77
CA ALA A 207 1.66 -15.21 -6.70
C ALA A 207 0.19 -14.81 -6.91
N PHE A 208 -0.25 -13.73 -6.28
CA PHE A 208 -1.63 -13.25 -6.42
C PHE A 208 -1.97 -12.85 -7.87
N LEU A 209 -1.07 -12.13 -8.54
CA LEU A 209 -1.28 -11.71 -9.93
C LEU A 209 -1.32 -12.91 -10.89
N LEU A 210 -0.51 -13.94 -10.66
CA LEU A 210 -0.53 -15.19 -11.44
C LEU A 210 -1.83 -15.97 -11.23
N GLU A 211 -2.22 -16.22 -9.98
CA GLU A 211 -3.45 -16.96 -9.63
C GLU A 211 -4.71 -16.31 -10.23
N ASN A 212 -4.74 -14.97 -10.29
CA ASN A 212 -5.87 -14.22 -10.84
C ASN A 212 -5.70 -13.89 -12.33
N ARG A 213 -4.66 -14.42 -13.00
CA ARG A 213 -4.32 -14.15 -14.41
C ARG A 213 -4.18 -12.65 -14.74
N LEU A 214 -3.89 -11.83 -13.73
CA LEU A 214 -3.65 -10.39 -13.87
C LEU A 214 -2.24 -10.08 -14.41
N MET A 215 -1.45 -11.12 -14.70
CA MET A 215 -0.24 -10.99 -15.49
C MET A 215 -0.48 -11.17 -16.99
N GLU A 216 -1.56 -11.84 -17.40
CA GLU A 216 -1.84 -12.23 -18.79
C GLU A 216 -2.53 -11.07 -19.54
N ASP A 217 -1.80 -10.36 -20.40
CA ASP A 217 -2.29 -9.22 -21.21
C ASP A 217 -2.84 -8.03 -20.41
N TYR A 218 -2.62 -8.02 -19.09
CA TYR A 218 -2.98 -6.89 -18.23
C TYR A 218 -1.86 -5.85 -18.20
N ARG A 219 -2.22 -4.58 -18.32
CA ARG A 219 -1.31 -3.44 -18.08
C ARG A 219 -1.11 -3.25 -16.58
N LEU A 220 0.11 -3.48 -16.08
CA LEU A 220 0.45 -3.22 -14.69
C LEU A 220 0.82 -1.75 -14.49
N ILE A 221 0.09 -1.06 -13.62
CA ILE A 221 0.30 0.35 -13.30
C ILE A 221 0.49 0.50 -11.80
N PHE A 222 1.73 0.76 -11.40
CA PHE A 222 2.11 0.97 -10.01
C PHE A 222 1.98 2.45 -9.62
N PHE A 223 1.32 2.73 -8.51
CA PHE A 223 1.33 4.05 -7.86
C PHE A 223 2.18 3.99 -6.60
N SER A 224 3.12 4.92 -6.48
CA SER A 224 4.02 5.04 -5.33
C SER A 224 4.33 6.51 -5.05
N ASP A 225 4.65 6.83 -3.80
CA ASP A 225 5.23 8.10 -3.36
C ASP A 225 6.64 8.37 -3.94
N GLY A 226 7.18 7.38 -4.65
CA GLY A 226 8.48 7.40 -5.30
C GLY A 226 9.62 6.98 -4.39
N ALA A 227 9.38 6.38 -3.22
CA ALA A 227 10.45 5.82 -2.38
C ALA A 227 11.34 4.87 -3.22
N SER A 228 12.67 5.00 -3.07
CA SER A 228 13.61 4.19 -3.87
C SER A 228 13.43 2.71 -3.59
N CYS A 229 13.26 2.32 -2.33
CA CYS A 229 13.01 0.93 -1.93
C CYS A 229 11.81 0.31 -2.65
N ILE A 230 10.70 1.03 -2.81
CA ILE A 230 9.51 0.52 -3.53
C ILE A 230 9.84 0.33 -5.01
N ARG A 231 10.48 1.33 -5.64
CA ARG A 231 10.87 1.26 -7.04
C ARG A 231 11.86 0.13 -7.32
N ASP A 232 12.85 -0.05 -6.44
CA ASP A 232 13.86 -1.08 -6.56
C ASP A 232 13.22 -2.47 -6.44
N ASN A 233 12.22 -2.64 -5.56
CA ASN A 233 11.42 -3.87 -5.50
C ASN A 233 10.55 -4.07 -6.74
N ILE A 234 9.89 -3.02 -7.27
CA ILE A 234 9.14 -3.14 -8.53
C ILE A 234 10.07 -3.61 -9.66
N GLY A 235 11.25 -3.00 -9.79
CA GLY A 235 12.26 -3.42 -10.78
C GLY A 235 12.73 -4.86 -10.56
N LYS A 236 13.00 -5.25 -9.32
CA LYS A 236 13.41 -6.62 -8.95
C LYS A 236 12.38 -7.69 -9.33
N TYR A 237 11.10 -7.44 -9.05
CA TYR A 237 10.05 -8.46 -9.24
C TYR A 237 9.33 -8.38 -10.59
N PHE A 238 9.32 -7.22 -11.25
CA PHE A 238 8.56 -6.97 -12.48
C PHE A 238 9.41 -6.43 -13.64
N GLY A 239 10.72 -6.28 -13.46
CA GLY A 239 11.65 -5.79 -14.49
C GLY A 239 11.72 -6.68 -15.74
N PHE A 240 11.30 -7.94 -15.64
CA PHE A 240 11.27 -8.90 -16.75
C PHE A 240 10.19 -8.58 -17.81
N ARG A 241 9.23 -7.70 -17.50
CA ARG A 241 8.11 -7.36 -18.40
C ARG A 241 7.76 -5.87 -18.34
N GLN A 242 7.01 -5.42 -19.35
CA GLN A 242 6.51 -4.05 -19.39
C GLN A 242 5.57 -3.75 -18.21
N HIS A 243 5.85 -2.66 -17.51
CA HIS A 243 5.04 -2.09 -16.44
C HIS A 243 5.20 -0.56 -16.40
N THR A 244 4.26 0.15 -15.79
CA THR A 244 4.32 1.60 -15.62
C THR A 244 4.37 1.96 -14.15
N ILE A 245 5.23 2.90 -13.77
CA ILE A 245 5.26 3.48 -12.42
C ILE A 245 4.82 4.94 -12.52
N ILE A 246 3.77 5.29 -11.80
CA ILE A 246 3.23 6.64 -11.71
C ILE A 246 3.50 7.18 -10.31
N LEU A 247 4.14 8.34 -10.25
CA LEU A 247 4.33 9.08 -9.01
C LEU A 247 2.98 9.58 -8.51
N ASP A 248 2.72 9.39 -7.22
CA ASP A 248 1.53 9.88 -6.56
C ASP A 248 1.43 11.42 -6.60
N TRP A 249 0.29 11.92 -7.11
CA TRP A 249 0.02 13.35 -7.21
C TRP A 249 -0.04 14.08 -5.86
N LEU A 250 -0.71 13.50 -4.85
CA LEU A 250 -0.86 14.15 -3.54
C LEU A 250 0.48 14.28 -2.80
N HIS A 251 1.34 13.27 -2.88
CA HIS A 251 2.68 13.27 -2.34
C HIS A 251 3.58 14.26 -3.07
N LEU A 252 3.49 14.31 -4.40
CA LEU A 252 4.19 15.32 -5.20
C LEU A 252 3.79 16.74 -4.76
N GLU A 253 2.48 17.02 -4.73
CA GLU A 253 1.96 18.34 -4.33
C GLU A 253 2.38 18.70 -2.90
N LYS A 254 2.24 17.77 -1.95
CA LYS A 254 2.67 17.95 -0.56
C LYS A 254 4.16 18.28 -0.47
N LYS A 255 5.02 17.52 -1.16
CA LYS A 255 6.47 17.75 -1.15
C LYS A 255 6.83 19.10 -1.77
N CYS A 256 6.21 19.48 -2.89
CA CYS A 256 6.39 20.80 -3.47
C CYS A 256 5.98 21.91 -2.50
N ASN A 257 4.86 21.75 -1.80
CA ASN A 257 4.38 22.71 -0.80
C ASN A 257 5.33 22.83 0.40
N GLU A 258 5.88 21.73 0.89
CA GLU A 258 6.90 21.70 1.97
C GLU A 258 8.14 22.50 1.55
N PHE A 259 8.72 22.20 0.39
CA PHE A 259 9.90 22.93 -0.12
C PHE A 259 9.62 24.39 -0.36
N LEU A 260 8.50 24.73 -1.02
CA LEU A 260 8.13 26.12 -1.25
C LEU A 260 7.93 26.86 0.07
N SER A 261 7.25 26.25 1.06
CA SER A 261 7.07 26.87 2.37
C SER A 261 8.39 27.26 3.06
N MET A 262 9.47 26.54 2.75
CA MET A 262 10.83 26.79 3.21
C MET A 262 11.60 27.76 2.28
N GLY A 263 11.39 27.67 0.97
CA GLY A 263 12.16 28.36 -0.07
C GLY A 263 11.69 29.76 -0.44
N ILE A 264 10.39 30.07 -0.35
CA ILE A 264 9.83 31.36 -0.83
C ILE A 264 9.45 32.32 0.30
N LYS A 265 9.49 33.63 0.03
CA LYS A 265 9.00 34.73 0.87
C LYS A 265 8.03 35.62 0.08
N GLY A 266 7.43 36.60 0.76
CA GLY A 266 6.36 37.44 0.23
C GLY A 266 5.07 37.34 1.05
N SER A 267 4.05 38.06 0.59
CA SER A 267 2.71 38.06 1.17
C SER A 267 2.08 36.67 1.07
N LYS A 268 0.99 36.44 1.83
CA LYS A 268 0.25 35.17 1.79
C LYS A 268 -0.26 34.87 0.37
N ASP A 269 -0.74 35.89 -0.33
CA ASP A 269 -1.32 35.75 -1.66
C ASP A 269 -0.24 35.48 -2.72
N GLU A 270 0.90 36.17 -2.66
CA GLU A 270 2.05 35.90 -3.55
C GLU A 270 2.53 34.46 -3.41
N LYS A 271 2.67 33.97 -2.17
CA LYS A 271 3.08 32.58 -1.91
C LYS A 271 2.07 31.59 -2.45
N GLN A 272 0.78 31.86 -2.29
CA GLN A 272 -0.27 30.99 -2.79
C GLN A 272 -0.32 30.96 -4.32
N GLN A 273 -0.09 32.10 -4.98
CA GLN A 273 0.00 32.18 -6.44
C GLN A 273 1.18 31.37 -6.97
N ILE A 274 2.35 31.46 -6.33
CA ILE A 274 3.53 30.64 -6.71
C ILE A 274 3.24 29.15 -6.60
N LYS A 275 2.64 28.72 -5.47
CA LYS A 275 2.25 27.32 -5.25
C LYS A 275 1.26 26.83 -6.30
N LYS A 276 0.17 27.59 -6.53
CA LYS A 276 -0.87 27.25 -7.53
C LYS A 276 -0.27 27.17 -8.94
N LYS A 277 0.62 28.11 -9.29
CA LYS A 277 1.25 28.13 -10.60
C LYS A 277 2.15 26.91 -10.81
N LEU A 278 3.03 26.59 -9.85
CA LEU A 278 3.87 25.40 -9.93
C LEU A 278 3.03 24.13 -10.03
N ALA A 279 2.00 23.98 -9.19
CA ALA A 279 1.09 22.84 -9.23
C ALA A 279 0.40 22.73 -10.60
N SER A 280 -0.09 23.84 -11.17
CA SER A 280 -0.74 23.82 -12.50
C SER A 280 0.19 23.36 -13.63
N ILE A 281 1.50 23.64 -13.52
CA ILE A 281 2.49 23.17 -14.47
C ILE A 281 2.77 21.68 -14.26
N LEU A 282 3.02 21.25 -13.02
CA LEU A 282 3.28 19.84 -12.70
C LEU A 282 2.08 18.92 -13.00
N TRP A 283 0.86 19.43 -12.86
CA TRP A 283 -0.38 18.74 -13.22
C TRP A 283 -0.40 18.30 -14.69
N THR A 284 0.33 19.00 -15.56
CA THR A 284 0.47 18.63 -16.98
C THR A 284 1.59 17.63 -17.25
N GLY A 285 2.37 17.21 -16.25
CA GLY A 285 3.55 16.34 -16.40
C GLY A 285 4.81 17.07 -16.90
N ARG A 286 4.73 18.38 -17.15
CA ARG A 286 5.80 19.17 -17.79
C ARG A 286 6.86 19.63 -16.79
N HIS A 287 7.67 18.69 -16.31
CA HIS A 287 8.70 18.91 -15.30
C HIS A 287 9.73 19.99 -15.68
N GLN A 288 10.15 20.06 -16.95
CA GLN A 288 11.09 21.09 -17.39
C GLN A 288 10.48 22.51 -17.28
N ASN A 289 9.19 22.67 -17.62
CA ASN A 289 8.50 23.95 -17.42
C ASN A 289 8.42 24.31 -15.93
N ALA A 290 8.23 23.32 -15.05
CA ALA A 290 8.20 23.55 -13.61
C ALA A 290 9.57 24.01 -13.08
N ILE A 291 10.66 23.41 -13.57
CA ILE A 291 12.05 23.81 -13.26
C ILE A 291 12.31 25.23 -13.76
N ASN A 292 11.98 25.53 -15.01
CA ASN A 292 12.15 26.87 -15.59
C ASN A 292 11.33 27.92 -14.83
N TYR A 293 10.13 27.56 -14.37
CA TYR A 293 9.31 28.45 -13.55
C TYR A 293 9.98 28.78 -12.21
N LEU A 294 10.56 27.77 -11.53
CA LEU A 294 11.30 27.98 -10.29
C LEU A 294 12.54 28.85 -10.49
N GLU A 295 13.22 28.73 -11.63
CA GLU A 295 14.38 29.57 -12.00
C GLU A 295 13.99 31.00 -12.33
N SER A 296 12.76 31.22 -12.81
CA SER A 296 12.23 32.56 -13.11
C SER A 296 11.77 33.36 -11.88
N LEU A 297 11.80 32.77 -10.67
CA LEU A 297 11.38 33.45 -9.45
C LEU A 297 12.29 34.66 -9.16
N LYS A 298 11.68 35.81 -8.83
CA LYS A 298 12.44 37.03 -8.51
C LYS A 298 13.24 36.82 -7.23
N LYS A 299 14.42 37.44 -7.12
CA LYS A 299 15.23 37.44 -5.87
C LYS A 299 14.43 37.92 -4.65
N SER A 300 13.48 38.85 -4.85
CA SER A 300 12.58 39.32 -3.79
C SER A 300 11.59 38.26 -3.30
N GLN A 301 11.29 37.24 -4.10
CA GLN A 301 10.38 36.12 -3.78
C GLN A 301 11.12 34.92 -3.18
N VAL A 302 12.45 34.86 -3.28
CA VAL A 302 13.25 33.75 -2.76
C VAL A 302 13.75 34.07 -1.35
N ARG A 303 13.44 33.19 -0.40
CA ARG A 303 13.96 33.23 0.98
C ARG A 303 15.20 32.38 1.13
N ASN A 304 15.17 31.17 0.57
CA ASN A 304 16.23 30.19 0.70
C ASN A 304 16.44 29.52 -0.67
N SER A 305 17.51 29.91 -1.36
CA SER A 305 17.86 29.38 -2.68
C SER A 305 18.18 27.88 -2.64
N VAL A 306 18.83 27.40 -1.58
CA VAL A 306 19.16 25.98 -1.40
C VAL A 306 17.89 25.13 -1.42
N LYS A 307 16.82 25.57 -0.74
CA LYS A 307 15.53 24.85 -0.75
C LYS A 307 14.83 24.86 -2.11
N ILE A 308 15.06 25.89 -2.93
CA ILE A 308 14.57 25.93 -4.31
C ILE A 308 15.37 24.97 -5.20
N GLU A 309 16.69 24.91 -5.06
CA GLU A 309 17.52 23.91 -5.76
C GLU A 309 17.15 22.48 -5.37
N GLU A 310 16.98 22.19 -4.08
CA GLU A 310 16.53 20.87 -3.60
C GLU A 310 15.17 20.46 -4.21
N LEU A 311 14.25 21.42 -4.39
CA LEU A 311 12.97 21.18 -5.06
C LEU A 311 13.15 20.87 -6.56
N LYS A 312 14.02 21.60 -7.26
CA LYS A 312 14.33 21.31 -8.67
C LYS A 312 14.94 19.93 -8.81
N ASP A 313 15.89 19.56 -7.95
CA ASP A 313 16.50 18.23 -7.96
C ASP A 313 15.53 17.13 -7.60
N TYR A 314 14.59 17.40 -6.68
CA TYR A 314 13.48 16.50 -6.41
C TYR A 314 12.64 16.26 -7.67
N ILE A 315 12.20 17.33 -8.37
CA ILE A 315 11.41 17.21 -9.60
C ILE A 315 12.19 16.43 -10.68
N ARG A 316 13.47 16.74 -10.90
CA ARG A 316 14.32 16.03 -11.88
C ARG A 316 14.41 14.54 -11.59
N ARG A 317 14.70 14.18 -10.34
CA ARG A 317 14.85 12.78 -9.91
C ARG A 317 13.55 11.98 -9.98
N LYS A 318 12.40 12.66 -9.92
CA LYS A 318 11.08 12.02 -10.02
C LYS A 318 10.48 12.07 -11.43
N SER A 319 11.07 12.81 -12.35
CA SER A 319 10.51 13.02 -13.68
C SER A 319 10.24 11.75 -14.50
N PRO A 320 11.00 10.64 -14.38
CA PRO A 320 10.69 9.42 -15.12
C PRO A 320 9.34 8.79 -14.76
N ASN A 321 8.82 9.09 -13.56
CA ASN A 321 7.55 8.56 -13.07
C ASN A 321 6.43 9.61 -13.09
N LEU A 322 6.69 10.82 -13.57
CA LEU A 322 5.64 11.83 -13.76
C LEU A 322 4.81 11.45 -14.98
N THR A 323 3.52 11.72 -14.90
CA THR A 323 2.56 11.52 -16.01
C THR A 323 1.77 12.80 -16.24
N CYS A 324 0.94 12.81 -17.27
CA CYS A 324 -0.02 13.88 -17.50
C CYS A 324 -1.25 13.70 -16.59
N TYR A 325 -1.16 14.16 -15.34
CA TYR A 325 -2.25 14.04 -14.36
C TYR A 325 -3.53 14.72 -14.83
N ALA A 326 -3.41 15.85 -15.54
CA ALA A 326 -4.52 16.55 -16.17
C ALA A 326 -5.33 15.64 -17.08
N LEU A 327 -4.69 15.01 -18.06
CA LEU A 327 -5.39 14.16 -19.01
C LEU A 327 -5.93 12.89 -18.34
N ARG A 328 -5.18 12.30 -17.40
CA ARG A 328 -5.67 11.17 -16.60
C ARG A 328 -6.94 11.53 -15.85
N HIS A 329 -6.99 12.71 -15.24
CA HIS A 329 -8.17 13.20 -14.54
C HIS A 329 -9.37 13.40 -15.48
N GLU A 330 -9.17 14.03 -16.65
CA GLU A 330 -10.25 14.17 -17.66
C GLU A 330 -10.79 12.81 -18.15
N LEU A 331 -9.95 11.77 -18.15
CA LEU A 331 -10.31 10.40 -18.53
C LEU A 331 -10.85 9.57 -17.36
N ASN A 332 -11.03 10.15 -16.17
CA ASN A 332 -11.40 9.44 -14.93
C ASN A 332 -10.43 8.30 -14.57
N LEU A 333 -9.16 8.42 -14.97
CA LEU A 333 -8.11 7.49 -14.62
C LEU A 333 -7.49 7.84 -13.28
N ARG A 334 -6.92 6.84 -12.63
CA ARG A 334 -6.32 6.98 -11.31
C ARG A 334 -5.04 7.84 -11.38
N ILE A 335 -4.88 8.76 -10.43
CA ILE A 335 -3.75 9.72 -10.35
C ILE A 335 -2.90 9.59 -9.07
N SER A 336 -3.32 8.76 -8.11
CA SER A 336 -2.70 8.70 -6.79
C SER A 336 -2.80 7.31 -6.15
N SER A 337 -1.91 7.04 -5.21
CA SER A 337 -1.84 5.88 -4.34
C SER A 337 -2.82 5.94 -3.16
N ASN A 338 -3.73 6.94 -3.04
CA ASN A 338 -4.69 7.08 -1.91
C ASN A 338 -5.41 5.79 -1.48
N ARG A 339 -5.64 4.84 -2.39
CA ARG A 339 -6.24 3.54 -2.02
C ARG A 339 -5.35 2.76 -1.05
N VAL A 340 -4.03 2.78 -1.22
CA VAL A 340 -3.10 2.16 -0.27
C VAL A 340 -2.98 2.98 1.02
N GLU A 341 -3.07 4.31 0.98
CA GLU A 341 -3.16 5.11 2.22
C GLU A 341 -4.40 4.70 3.03
N LYS A 342 -5.56 4.56 2.36
CA LYS A 342 -6.78 4.10 3.00
C LYS A 342 -6.66 2.65 3.50
N ALA A 343 -6.03 1.77 2.72
CA ALA A 343 -5.77 0.39 3.14
C ALA A 343 -4.83 0.36 4.37
N ASN A 344 -3.79 1.21 4.39
CA ASN A 344 -2.90 1.38 5.52
C ASN A 344 -3.65 1.82 6.78
N ASP A 345 -4.55 2.80 6.65
CA ASP A 345 -5.38 3.24 7.76
C ASP A 345 -6.23 2.11 8.33
N LEU A 346 -6.85 1.32 7.45
CA LEU A 346 -7.74 0.22 7.83
C LEU A 346 -6.99 -0.97 8.42
N VAL A 347 -5.88 -1.38 7.81
CA VAL A 347 -5.12 -2.59 8.14
C VAL A 347 -4.19 -2.37 9.33
N VAL A 348 -3.58 -1.18 9.44
CA VAL A 348 -2.50 -0.92 10.40
C VAL A 348 -2.76 0.36 11.22
N ALA A 349 -2.89 1.53 10.59
CA ALA A 349 -2.70 2.81 11.28
C ALA A 349 -3.74 3.06 12.37
N THR A 350 -5.03 2.88 12.07
CA THR A 350 -6.15 3.11 12.99
C THR A 350 -5.93 2.36 14.31
N ARG A 351 -5.51 1.10 14.21
CA ARG A 351 -5.35 0.24 15.37
C ARG A 351 -3.98 0.36 16.03
N GLN A 352 -2.93 0.62 15.27
CA GLN A 352 -1.55 0.44 15.72
C GLN A 352 -0.75 1.74 15.87
N LYS A 353 -1.02 2.79 15.08
CA LYS A 353 -0.19 4.01 14.99
C LYS A 353 -0.72 5.17 15.84
N HIS A 354 -2.03 5.42 15.82
CA HIS A 354 -2.61 6.65 16.38
C HIS A 354 -2.77 6.67 17.91
N ASN A 355 -2.54 5.55 18.59
CA ASN A 355 -2.84 5.41 20.03
C ASN A 355 -1.60 5.40 20.93
N GLY A 356 -0.44 5.89 20.45
CA GLY A 356 0.80 5.99 21.25
C GLY A 356 1.43 4.65 21.67
N MET A 357 0.90 3.53 21.16
CA MET A 357 1.34 2.18 21.51
C MET A 357 2.67 1.81 20.84
N SER A 358 3.35 0.81 21.43
CA SER A 358 4.49 0.15 20.81
C SER A 358 4.16 -1.33 20.63
N TRP A 359 4.61 -1.92 19.54
CA TRP A 359 4.22 -3.27 19.13
C TRP A 359 5.40 -4.21 19.04
N SER A 360 5.16 -5.48 19.37
CA SER A 360 6.05 -6.57 18.99
C SER A 360 5.97 -6.78 17.48
N ARG A 361 7.04 -7.31 16.85
CA ARG A 361 7.02 -7.64 15.42
C ARG A 361 5.90 -8.64 15.12
N LYS A 362 5.70 -9.64 15.99
CA LYS A 362 4.66 -10.67 15.84
C LYS A 362 3.26 -10.06 15.93
N GLY A 363 2.99 -9.26 16.96
CA GLY A 363 1.68 -8.66 17.19
C GLY A 363 1.27 -7.67 16.10
N SER A 364 2.21 -6.85 15.62
CA SER A 364 1.91 -5.91 14.54
C SER A 364 1.49 -6.61 13.24
N GLY A 365 2.30 -7.56 12.77
CA GLY A 365 2.00 -8.29 11.53
C GLY A 365 0.81 -9.23 11.65
N ALA A 366 0.63 -9.88 12.81
CA ALA A 366 -0.52 -10.74 13.07
C ALA A 366 -1.83 -9.96 12.97
N LEU A 367 -1.90 -8.78 13.57
CA LEU A 367 -3.10 -7.95 13.53
C LEU A 367 -3.34 -7.35 12.13
N ALA A 368 -2.27 -6.97 11.43
CA ALA A 368 -2.34 -6.51 10.05
C ALA A 368 -2.93 -7.60 9.13
N VAL A 369 -2.38 -8.81 9.14
CA VAL A 369 -2.87 -9.89 8.27
C VAL A 369 -4.30 -10.30 8.62
N VAL A 370 -4.68 -10.38 9.90
CA VAL A 370 -6.06 -10.63 10.33
C VAL A 370 -7.02 -9.59 9.74
N THR A 371 -6.64 -8.31 9.81
CA THR A 371 -7.49 -7.21 9.33
C THR A 371 -7.57 -7.19 7.80
N ALA A 372 -6.47 -7.46 7.09
CA ALA A 372 -6.48 -7.61 5.64
C ALA A 372 -7.37 -8.80 5.20
N THR A 373 -7.27 -9.94 5.89
CA THR A 373 -8.10 -11.14 5.64
C THR A 373 -9.60 -10.83 5.83
N MET A 374 -9.96 -10.00 6.81
CA MET A 374 -11.34 -9.52 6.99
C MET A 374 -11.80 -8.64 5.83
N ILE A 375 -10.96 -7.69 5.41
CA ILE A 375 -11.27 -6.78 4.30
C ILE A 375 -11.47 -7.56 2.99
N ASN A 376 -10.69 -8.63 2.80
CA ASN A 376 -10.80 -9.51 1.63
C ASN A 376 -11.96 -10.53 1.77
N GLY A 377 -12.68 -10.58 2.89
CA GLY A 377 -13.79 -11.52 3.09
C GLY A 377 -13.38 -12.99 3.31
N GLU A 378 -12.10 -13.26 3.55
CA GLU A 378 -11.55 -14.64 3.59
C GLU A 378 -11.51 -15.24 5.00
N LEU A 379 -11.84 -14.44 6.02
CA LEU A 379 -11.64 -14.82 7.42
C LEU A 379 -12.45 -16.07 7.81
N LYS A 380 -13.70 -16.15 7.33
CA LYS A 380 -14.60 -17.25 7.62
C LYS A 380 -14.13 -18.56 6.99
N GLU A 381 -13.69 -18.50 5.74
CA GLU A 381 -13.17 -19.66 5.02
C GLU A 381 -11.89 -20.18 5.67
N TRP A 382 -10.97 -19.28 6.05
CA TRP A 382 -9.79 -19.67 6.83
C TRP A 382 -10.17 -20.33 8.16
N MET A 383 -11.10 -19.76 8.93
CA MET A 383 -11.46 -20.32 10.24
C MET A 383 -12.11 -21.70 10.18
N THR A 384 -12.78 -22.02 9.07
CA THR A 384 -13.55 -23.27 8.92
C THR A 384 -12.80 -24.34 8.14
N GLN A 385 -11.98 -23.95 7.17
CA GLN A 385 -11.33 -24.88 6.24
C GLN A 385 -9.81 -24.72 6.17
N ASN A 386 -9.22 -23.71 6.84
CA ASN A 386 -7.82 -23.30 6.69
C ASN A 386 -7.44 -23.05 5.21
N LYS A 387 -8.36 -22.46 4.45
CA LYS A 387 -8.16 -22.10 3.05
C LYS A 387 -8.16 -20.59 2.87
N ILE A 388 -7.28 -20.14 1.98
CA ILE A 388 -7.21 -18.77 1.48
C ILE A 388 -7.71 -18.80 0.04
N SER A 389 -8.76 -18.02 -0.25
CA SER A 389 -9.37 -17.99 -1.59
C SER A 389 -8.41 -17.41 -2.62
N TYR A 390 -7.68 -16.36 -2.22
CA TYR A 390 -6.70 -15.62 -3.00
C TYR A 390 -7.25 -15.01 -4.29
N ARG A 391 -8.51 -14.54 -4.24
CA ARG A 391 -9.24 -14.01 -5.40
C ARG A 391 -9.62 -12.55 -5.25
N MET A 392 -9.68 -11.85 -6.37
CA MET A 392 -10.23 -10.49 -6.46
C MET A 392 -11.64 -10.40 -5.84
N VAL A 393 -11.89 -9.37 -5.03
CA VAL A 393 -13.15 -9.14 -4.30
C VAL A 393 -13.89 -7.93 -4.90
N ALA A 394 -15.21 -7.99 -5.00
CA ALA A 394 -16.03 -6.92 -5.56
C ALA A 394 -16.09 -5.66 -4.66
#